data_AF-A0A963H6W1-F1
#
_entry.id   AF-A0A963H6W1-F1
#
_cell.length_a   1.000
_cell.length_b   1.000
_cell.length_c   1.000
_cell.angle_alpha   90.00
_cell.angle_beta   90.00
_cell.angle_gamma   90.00
#
_symmetry.space_group_name_H-M   'P 1'
#
loop_
_entity.id
_entity.type
_entity.pdbx_description
1 polymer ?
#
loop_
_entity_poly.entity_id
_entity_poly.type
_entity_poly.pdbx_seq_one_letter_code
_entity_poly.pdbx_strand_id
1 'polypeptide(L)'
;TGIPACIVLIDKQDAQARKGIFMIDASAGFAKDGPKYRLRSRDVHQVVDVFSKQQDVPKYARMVPFAEIEKNDYNLNLPRYIDSQQAEDRQDIEGHLKGGIPLADVEALQRYWEVCPDLRNALFKPNRPGYVDLAVDKAAIKPTIYEHPQFTAFVSGMNAHFAHWRKRSAATLKALDAGCHPKDVIAELSENLLTHYTGQPLIDAYDV
;
A
#
# COMPACT_ATOMS: atom_id res chain seq x y z
N THR A 1 7.58 24.70 5.89
CA THR A 1 8.31 24.63 7.17
C THR A 1 8.56 23.16 7.46
N GLY A 2 9.56 22.79 8.26
CA GLY A 2 9.77 21.38 8.67
C GLY A 2 8.87 20.96 9.85
N ILE A 3 7.94 21.83 10.23
CA ILE A 3 7.06 21.61 11.38
C ILE A 3 5.86 20.79 10.89
N PRO A 4 5.58 19.62 11.48
CA PRO A 4 4.39 18.84 11.17
C PRO A 4 3.12 19.67 11.39
N ALA A 5 2.16 19.55 10.48
CA ALA A 5 0.83 20.13 10.64
C ALA A 5 -0.18 19.02 10.95
N CYS A 6 -1.19 19.33 11.76
CA CYS A 6 -2.33 18.46 11.99
C CYS A 6 -3.62 19.19 11.59
N ILE A 7 -4.63 18.43 11.19
CA ILE A 7 -5.98 18.92 10.95
C ILE A 7 -6.87 18.27 12.01
N VAL A 8 -7.58 19.09 12.78
CA VAL A 8 -8.51 18.62 13.81
C VAL A 8 -9.92 18.82 13.31
N LEU A 9 -10.67 17.73 13.14
CA LEU A 9 -12.09 17.77 12.81
C LEU A 9 -12.89 17.62 14.10
N ILE A 10 -13.70 18.64 14.39
CA ILE A 10 -14.59 18.65 15.55
C ILE A 10 -16.02 18.71 15.05
N ASP A 11 -16.76 17.65 15.31
CA ASP A 11 -18.20 17.61 15.13
C ASP A 11 -18.88 17.58 16.51
N LYS A 12 -19.95 18.35 16.70
CA LYS A 12 -20.71 18.39 17.97
C LYS A 12 -21.76 17.30 18.06
N GLN A 13 -22.16 16.73 16.92
CA GLN A 13 -23.16 15.67 16.89
C GLN A 13 -22.68 14.45 17.68
N ASP A 14 -23.53 13.97 18.59
CA ASP A 14 -23.28 12.80 19.46
C ASP A 14 -21.96 12.84 20.25
N ALA A 15 -21.42 14.05 20.51
CA ALA A 15 -20.14 14.23 21.17
C ALA A 15 -20.06 13.52 22.54
N GLN A 16 -21.18 13.46 23.27
CA GLN A 16 -21.28 12.81 24.58
C GLN A 16 -21.17 11.27 24.50
N ALA A 17 -21.47 10.67 23.36
CA ALA A 17 -21.42 9.21 23.17
C ALA A 17 -20.07 8.72 22.61
N ARG A 18 -19.17 9.64 22.22
CA ARG A 18 -17.87 9.28 21.65
C ARG A 18 -16.99 8.64 22.71
N LYS A 19 -16.30 7.58 22.30
CA LYS A 19 -15.42 6.79 23.18
C LYS A 19 -13.93 7.05 22.94
N GLY A 20 -13.60 7.91 21.98
CA GLY A 20 -12.24 8.16 21.56
C GLY A 20 -12.13 9.12 20.37
N ILE A 21 -10.92 9.21 19.83
CA ILE A 21 -10.57 10.00 18.65
C ILE A 21 -10.08 9.05 17.57
N PHE A 22 -10.67 9.13 16.37
CA PHE A 22 -10.13 8.43 15.21
C PHE A 22 -8.92 9.19 14.68
N MET A 23 -7.74 8.58 14.76
CA MET A 23 -6.48 9.20 14.38
C MET A 23 -5.97 8.60 13.07
N ILE A 24 -5.40 9.45 12.22
CA ILE A 24 -4.80 9.09 10.94
C ILE A 24 -3.41 9.74 10.84
N ASP A 25 -2.39 8.94 10.56
CA ASP A 25 -1.04 9.38 10.23
C ASP A 25 -0.83 9.36 8.71
N ALA A 26 -1.11 10.50 8.07
CA ALA A 26 -0.86 10.71 6.65
C ALA A 26 0.54 11.30 6.35
N SER A 27 1.48 11.23 7.30
CA SER A 27 2.79 11.90 7.19
C SER A 27 3.67 11.37 6.05
N ALA A 28 3.44 10.15 5.56
CA ALA A 28 4.16 9.60 4.40
C ALA A 28 3.43 9.79 3.06
N GLY A 29 2.17 10.24 3.08
CA GLY A 29 1.28 10.30 1.92
C GLY A 29 1.35 11.63 1.16
N PHE A 30 2.49 11.95 0.53
CA PHE A 30 2.61 13.16 -0.30
C PHE A 30 3.64 13.00 -1.42
N ALA A 31 3.61 13.93 -2.38
CA ALA A 31 4.67 14.10 -3.36
C ALA A 31 5.38 15.46 -3.19
N LYS A 32 6.68 15.50 -3.46
CA LYS A 32 7.43 16.74 -3.57
C LYS A 32 6.98 17.50 -4.82
N ASP A 33 6.68 18.78 -4.66
CA ASP A 33 6.21 19.68 -5.71
C ASP A 33 7.01 20.99 -5.63
N GLY A 34 8.22 20.96 -6.21
CA GLY A 34 9.21 22.02 -6.09
C GLY A 34 9.62 22.27 -4.62
N PRO A 35 9.46 23.50 -4.09
CA PRO A 35 9.75 23.82 -2.70
C PRO A 35 8.62 23.42 -1.72
N LYS A 36 7.50 22.88 -2.22
CA LYS A 36 6.34 22.48 -1.41
C LYS A 36 6.11 20.98 -1.49
N TYR A 37 5.22 20.50 -0.63
CA TYR A 37 4.67 19.14 -0.71
C TYR A 37 3.20 19.25 -1.10
N ARG A 38 2.74 18.28 -1.89
CA ARG A 38 1.36 18.20 -2.37
C ARG A 38 0.79 16.83 -2.05
N LEU A 39 -0.40 16.81 -1.44
CA LEU A 39 -1.20 15.59 -1.35
C LEU A 39 -1.66 15.22 -2.75
N ARG A 40 -1.34 14.00 -3.20
CA ARG A 40 -1.82 13.48 -4.48
C ARG A 40 -3.29 13.10 -4.33
N SER A 41 -4.01 12.97 -5.45
CA SER A 41 -5.41 12.55 -5.43
C SER A 41 -5.62 11.21 -4.71
N ARG A 42 -4.68 10.26 -4.85
CA ARG A 42 -4.70 8.98 -4.11
C ARG A 42 -4.55 9.15 -2.60
N ASP A 43 -3.70 10.07 -2.15
CA ASP A 43 -3.44 10.28 -0.72
C ASP A 43 -4.70 10.89 -0.07
N VAL A 44 -5.31 11.87 -0.75
CA VAL A 44 -6.59 12.45 -0.32
C VAL A 44 -7.69 11.39 -0.30
N HIS A 45 -7.78 10.56 -1.34
CA HIS A 45 -8.78 9.51 -1.41
C HIS A 45 -8.61 8.49 -0.28
N GLN A 46 -7.38 8.04 0.01
CA GLN A 46 -7.08 7.14 1.12
C GLN A 46 -7.49 7.75 2.47
N VAL A 47 -7.12 9.00 2.74
CA VAL A 47 -7.50 9.70 3.98
C VAL A 47 -9.01 9.77 4.12
N VAL A 48 -9.73 10.19 3.07
CA VAL A 48 -11.18 10.32 3.08
C VAL A 48 -11.85 8.96 3.26
N ASP A 49 -11.43 7.95 2.52
CA ASP A 49 -12.02 6.61 2.56
C ASP A 49 -11.84 5.95 3.93
N VAL A 50 -10.63 6.00 4.48
CA VAL A 50 -10.31 5.48 5.82
C VAL A 50 -11.06 6.23 6.91
N PHE A 51 -11.17 7.56 6.81
CA PHE A 51 -11.94 8.38 7.75
C PHE A 51 -13.44 8.07 7.69
N SER A 52 -14.02 8.03 6.49
CA SER A 52 -15.45 7.78 6.28
C SER A 52 -15.87 6.39 6.76
N LYS A 53 -15.01 5.38 6.58
CA LYS A 53 -15.25 4.01 7.04
C LYS A 53 -14.84 3.77 8.50
N GLN A 54 -14.12 4.72 9.12
CA GLN A 54 -13.45 4.56 10.42
C GLN A 54 -12.65 3.25 10.50
N GLN A 55 -11.94 2.93 9.41
CA GLN A 55 -11.25 1.66 9.27
C GLN A 55 -9.93 1.68 10.05
N ASP A 56 -9.71 0.69 10.93
CA ASP A 56 -8.40 0.47 11.52
C ASP A 56 -7.44 -0.04 10.44
N VAL A 57 -6.37 0.70 10.20
CA VAL A 57 -5.32 0.39 9.22
C VAL A 57 -3.98 0.37 9.95
N PRO A 58 -3.30 -0.79 10.04
CA PRO A 58 -2.01 -0.90 10.72
C PRO A 58 -1.03 0.18 10.27
N LYS A 59 -0.34 0.80 11.23
CA LYS A 59 0.64 1.88 11.02
C LYS A 59 0.11 3.17 10.37
N TYR A 60 -1.19 3.28 10.12
CA TYR A 60 -1.78 4.41 9.39
C TYR A 60 -2.97 5.05 10.11
N ALA A 61 -3.94 4.26 10.59
CA ALA A 61 -5.13 4.81 11.22
C ALA A 61 -5.68 3.87 12.29
N ARG A 62 -6.20 4.44 13.39
CA ARG A 62 -6.98 3.68 14.35
C ARG A 62 -7.87 4.53 15.23
N MET A 63 -8.88 3.89 15.82
CA MET A 63 -9.64 4.49 16.93
C MET A 63 -8.82 4.45 18.23
N VAL A 64 -8.56 5.62 18.83
CA VAL A 64 -7.83 5.76 20.09
C VAL A 64 -8.80 6.10 21.22
N PRO A 65 -9.01 5.21 22.20
CA PRO A 65 -9.94 5.45 23.30
C PRO A 65 -9.52 6.59 24.22
N PHE A 66 -10.48 7.29 24.82
CA PHE A 66 -10.18 8.38 25.77
C PHE A 66 -9.34 7.92 26.98
N ALA A 67 -9.54 6.70 27.46
CA ALA A 67 -8.74 6.13 28.55
C ALA A 67 -7.25 6.05 28.21
N GLU A 68 -6.92 5.79 26.94
CA GLU A 68 -5.54 5.77 26.47
C GLU A 68 -4.97 7.18 26.31
N ILE A 69 -5.80 8.13 25.86
CA ILE A 69 -5.43 9.55 25.75
C ILE A 69 -5.15 10.13 27.14
N GLU A 70 -5.99 9.83 28.13
CA GLU A 70 -5.81 10.25 29.52
C GLU A 70 -4.53 9.68 30.13
N LYS A 71 -4.23 8.39 29.87
CA LYS A 71 -2.96 7.76 30.27
C LYS A 71 -1.73 8.45 29.66
N ASN A 72 -1.90 9.11 28.52
CA ASN A 72 -0.87 9.89 27.83
C ASN A 72 -0.93 11.39 28.17
N ASP A 73 -1.53 11.78 29.30
CA ASP A 73 -1.66 13.17 29.77
C ASP A 73 -2.31 14.10 28.74
N TYR A 74 -3.29 13.58 27.98
CA TYR A 74 -3.97 14.28 26.87
C TYR A 74 -3.03 14.76 25.75
N ASN A 75 -1.84 14.16 25.63
CA ASN A 75 -0.89 14.44 24.58
C ASN A 75 -1.33 13.78 23.26
N LEU A 76 -1.74 14.58 22.28
CA LEU A 76 -2.28 14.08 21.01
C LEU A 76 -1.22 13.87 19.90
N ASN A 77 0.06 13.79 20.25
CA ASN A 77 1.11 13.49 19.27
C ASN A 77 0.90 12.07 18.69
N LEU A 78 0.70 12.00 17.38
CA LEU A 78 0.40 10.76 16.62
C LEU A 78 1.35 9.58 16.92
N PRO A 79 2.68 9.76 17.03
CA PRO A 79 3.61 8.65 17.30
C PRO A 79 3.37 7.91 18.62
N ARG A 80 2.57 8.47 19.54
CA ARG A 80 2.18 7.79 20.78
C ARG A 80 1.11 6.71 20.57
N TYR A 81 0.37 6.81 19.47
CA TYR A 81 -0.82 5.99 19.20
C TYR A 81 -0.69 5.16 17.92
N ILE A 82 0.10 5.64 16.96
CA ILE A 82 0.33 4.99 15.68
C ILE A 82 1.84 4.90 15.48
N ASP A 83 2.35 3.67 15.50
CA ASP A 83 3.73 3.39 15.12
C ASP A 83 3.82 3.25 13.60
N SER A 84 4.11 4.37 12.93
CA SER A 84 4.31 4.43 11.48
C SER A 84 5.76 4.18 11.06
N GLN A 85 6.65 3.80 11.99
CA GLN A 85 8.05 3.57 11.67
C GLN A 85 8.20 2.37 10.73
N GLN A 86 9.09 2.54 9.75
CA GLN A 86 9.54 1.41 8.94
C GLN A 86 10.36 0.48 9.81
N ALA A 87 10.13 -0.82 9.66
CA ALA A 87 10.97 -1.81 10.34
C ALA A 87 12.41 -1.62 9.83
N GLU A 88 13.37 -1.59 10.74
CA GLU A 88 14.78 -1.51 10.35
C GLU A 88 15.18 -2.73 9.53
N ASP A 89 16.04 -2.50 8.54
CA ASP A 89 16.66 -3.59 7.77
C ASP A 89 17.46 -4.47 8.72
N ARG A 90 17.01 -5.71 8.87
CA ARG A 90 17.68 -6.70 9.71
C ARG A 90 19.07 -6.99 9.14
N GLN A 91 20.10 -6.59 9.87
CA GLN A 91 21.48 -6.88 9.49
C GLN A 91 21.85 -8.32 9.84
N ASP A 92 22.47 -9.04 8.91
CA ASP A 92 22.99 -10.39 9.13
C ASP A 92 24.53 -10.39 9.13
N ILE A 93 25.10 -10.51 10.34
CA ILE A 93 26.55 -10.46 10.55
C ILE A 93 27.26 -11.60 9.80
N GLU A 94 26.68 -12.79 9.77
CA GLU A 94 27.33 -13.93 9.14
C GLU A 94 27.22 -13.88 7.60
N GLY A 95 26.12 -13.34 7.07
CA GLY A 95 26.00 -12.93 5.67
C GLY A 95 27.09 -11.92 5.27
N HIS A 96 27.35 -10.90 6.10
CA HIS A 96 28.42 -9.93 5.86
C HIS A 96 29.82 -10.56 5.89
N LEU A 97 30.07 -11.51 6.79
CA LEU A 97 31.39 -12.13 6.95
C LEU A 97 31.67 -13.25 5.95
N LYS A 98 30.67 -14.03 5.57
CA LYS A 98 30.82 -15.28 4.78
C LYS A 98 30.12 -15.24 3.42
N GLY A 99 29.45 -14.14 3.08
CA GLY A 99 28.62 -14.02 1.88
C GLY A 99 27.33 -14.84 1.96
N GLY A 100 26.59 -14.88 0.85
CA GLY A 100 25.27 -15.53 0.78
C GLY A 100 24.14 -14.61 1.26
N ILE A 101 22.92 -14.94 0.85
CA ILE A 101 21.69 -14.21 1.15
C ILE A 101 20.97 -14.95 2.28
N PRO A 102 20.65 -14.29 3.41
CA PRO A 102 19.85 -14.90 4.47
C PRO A 102 18.51 -15.43 3.93
N LEU A 103 18.15 -16.66 4.31
CA LEU A 103 16.88 -17.25 3.88
C LEU A 103 15.68 -16.42 4.33
N ALA A 104 15.76 -15.78 5.49
CA ALA A 104 14.73 -14.91 6.04
C ALA A 104 14.40 -13.73 5.10
N ASP A 105 15.39 -13.17 4.41
CA ASP A 105 15.18 -12.05 3.47
C ASP A 105 14.44 -12.51 2.22
N VAL A 106 14.72 -13.74 1.77
CA VAL A 106 13.98 -14.36 0.67
C VAL A 106 12.56 -14.69 1.12
N GLU A 107 12.36 -15.18 2.35
CA GLU A 107 11.03 -15.47 2.90
C GLU A 107 10.21 -14.21 3.16
N ALA A 108 10.82 -13.06 3.45
CA ALA A 108 10.12 -11.78 3.57
C ALA A 108 9.39 -11.37 2.28
N LEU A 109 9.78 -11.93 1.13
CA LEU A 109 9.14 -11.72 -0.17
C LEU A 109 7.96 -12.68 -0.44
N GLN A 110 7.44 -13.38 0.59
CA GLN A 110 6.42 -14.43 0.48
C GLN A 110 5.22 -14.07 -0.40
N ARG A 111 4.70 -12.84 -0.33
CA ARG A 111 3.56 -12.39 -1.16
C ARG A 111 3.81 -12.56 -2.66
N TYR A 112 5.06 -12.41 -3.11
CA TYR A 112 5.43 -12.60 -4.51
C TYR A 112 5.56 -14.08 -4.86
N TRP A 113 6.03 -14.91 -3.93
CA TRP A 113 6.16 -16.36 -4.11
C TRP A 113 4.81 -17.07 -4.12
N GLU A 114 3.79 -16.52 -3.48
CA GLU A 114 2.41 -17.01 -3.61
C GLU A 114 1.88 -16.90 -5.05
N VAL A 115 2.33 -15.88 -5.80
CA VAL A 115 1.95 -15.68 -7.20
C VAL A 115 2.89 -16.41 -8.16
N CYS A 116 4.19 -16.39 -7.88
CA CYS A 116 5.23 -16.98 -8.72
C CYS A 116 6.14 -17.92 -7.89
N PRO A 117 5.65 -19.09 -7.45
CA PRO A 117 6.41 -19.97 -6.54
C PRO A 117 7.66 -20.56 -7.20
N ASP A 118 7.62 -20.88 -8.49
CA ASP A 118 8.75 -21.49 -9.20
C ASP A 118 9.82 -20.46 -9.57
N LEU A 119 9.44 -19.18 -9.65
CA LEU A 119 10.40 -18.09 -9.86
C LEU A 119 11.42 -18.01 -8.71
N ARG A 120 10.99 -18.31 -7.48
CA ARG A 120 11.91 -18.40 -6.33
C ARG A 120 13.02 -19.42 -6.59
N ASN A 121 12.66 -20.60 -7.12
CA ASN A 121 13.60 -21.67 -7.42
C ASN A 121 14.50 -21.34 -8.62
N ALA A 122 14.02 -20.53 -9.57
CA ALA A 122 14.82 -20.03 -10.68
C ALA A 122 15.86 -18.98 -10.26
N LEU A 123 15.57 -18.21 -9.20
CA LEU A 123 16.43 -17.12 -8.74
C LEU A 123 17.43 -17.53 -7.65
N PHE A 124 17.10 -18.53 -6.84
CA PHE A 124 17.90 -18.89 -5.66
C PHE A 124 18.27 -20.36 -5.64
N LYS A 125 19.49 -20.65 -5.17
CA LYS A 125 19.98 -22.01 -4.93
C LYS A 125 20.49 -22.17 -3.50
N PRO A 126 20.43 -23.37 -2.90
CA PRO A 126 20.96 -23.61 -1.56
C PRO A 126 22.45 -23.24 -1.46
N ASN A 127 22.83 -22.64 -0.34
CA ASN A 127 24.23 -22.44 0.07
C ASN A 127 24.44 -23.26 1.38
N ARG A 128 24.79 -22.60 2.49
CA ARG A 128 24.92 -23.19 3.82
C ARG A 128 23.58 -23.14 4.57
N PRO A 129 23.40 -23.88 5.68
CA PRO A 129 22.17 -23.84 6.46
C PRO A 129 21.76 -22.40 6.81
N GLY A 130 20.54 -22.00 6.42
CA GLY A 130 20.02 -20.65 6.63
C GLY A 130 20.34 -19.62 5.54
N TYR A 131 21.06 -20.00 4.47
CA TYR A 131 21.45 -19.08 3.40
C TYR A 131 21.26 -19.67 2.01
N VAL A 132 21.06 -18.79 1.04
CA VAL A 132 20.98 -19.10 -0.39
C VAL A 132 21.93 -18.21 -1.19
N ASP A 133 22.28 -18.65 -2.38
CA ASP A 133 22.95 -17.81 -3.37
C ASP A 133 22.01 -17.52 -4.53
N LEU A 134 22.34 -16.50 -5.32
CA LEU A 134 21.71 -16.32 -6.63
C LEU A 134 22.03 -17.52 -7.52
N ALA A 135 20.99 -18.09 -8.13
CA ALA A 135 21.11 -19.13 -9.14
C ALA A 135 21.53 -18.56 -10.51
N VAL A 136 21.37 -17.25 -10.70
CA VAL A 136 21.68 -16.51 -11.93
C VAL A 136 22.63 -15.36 -11.63
N ASP A 137 23.35 -14.88 -12.65
CA ASP A 137 24.16 -13.67 -12.54
C ASP A 137 23.31 -12.44 -12.20
N LYS A 138 23.89 -11.45 -11.52
CA LYS A 138 23.20 -10.21 -11.13
C LYS A 138 22.56 -9.49 -12.32
N ALA A 139 23.21 -9.53 -13.48
CA ALA A 139 22.68 -8.94 -14.72
C ALA A 139 21.47 -9.70 -15.28
N ALA A 140 21.35 -10.99 -14.98
CA ALA A 140 20.28 -11.86 -15.46
C ALA A 140 19.04 -11.88 -14.53
N ILE A 141 19.10 -11.33 -13.31
CA ILE A 141 17.96 -11.32 -12.37
C ILE A 141 16.69 -10.76 -13.02
N LYS A 142 16.78 -9.56 -13.61
CA LYS A 142 15.63 -8.90 -14.26
C LYS A 142 15.09 -9.70 -15.44
N PRO A 143 15.93 -10.11 -16.43
CA PRO A 143 15.50 -11.02 -17.49
C PRO A 143 14.82 -12.28 -16.96
N THR A 144 15.42 -12.98 -16.00
CA THR A 144 14.85 -14.20 -15.41
C THR A 144 13.47 -13.95 -14.82
N ILE A 145 13.25 -12.82 -14.14
CA ILE A 145 11.92 -12.45 -13.61
C ILE A 145 10.94 -12.17 -14.75
N TYR A 146 11.29 -11.28 -15.68
CA TYR A 146 10.37 -10.82 -16.72
C TYR A 146 9.99 -11.91 -17.73
N GLU A 147 10.91 -12.83 -18.00
CA GLU A 147 10.71 -13.93 -18.95
C GLU A 147 10.13 -15.18 -18.27
N HIS A 148 10.04 -15.21 -16.93
CA HIS A 148 9.50 -16.38 -16.23
C HIS A 148 8.05 -16.63 -16.63
N PRO A 149 7.67 -17.89 -16.93
CA PRO A 149 6.31 -18.21 -17.36
C PRO A 149 5.22 -17.76 -16.36
N GLN A 150 5.46 -17.92 -15.06
CA GLN A 150 4.50 -17.49 -14.03
C GLN A 150 4.34 -15.97 -13.98
N PHE A 151 5.44 -15.22 -14.12
CA PHE A 151 5.39 -13.76 -14.12
C PHE A 151 4.68 -13.25 -15.38
N THR A 152 5.02 -13.80 -16.54
CA THR A 152 4.37 -13.48 -17.82
C THR A 152 2.87 -13.82 -17.79
N ALA A 153 2.50 -14.98 -17.23
CA ALA A 153 1.10 -15.37 -17.07
C ALA A 153 0.34 -14.43 -16.12
N PHE A 154 0.95 -14.05 -14.99
CA PHE A 154 0.37 -13.08 -14.06
C PHE A 154 0.12 -11.72 -14.74
N VAL A 155 1.12 -11.15 -15.41
CA VAL A 155 0.98 -9.88 -16.13
C VAL A 155 -0.07 -9.97 -17.24
N SER A 156 -0.10 -11.07 -17.98
CA SER A 156 -1.11 -11.31 -19.02
C SER A 156 -2.52 -11.40 -18.43
N GLY A 157 -2.68 -12.07 -17.29
CA GLY A 157 -3.94 -12.14 -16.55
C GLY A 157 -4.41 -10.77 -16.06
N MET A 158 -3.51 -9.98 -15.47
CA MET A 158 -3.81 -8.61 -15.02
C MET A 158 -4.21 -7.70 -16.19
N ASN A 159 -3.55 -7.82 -17.34
CA ASN A 159 -3.89 -7.08 -18.55
C ASN A 159 -5.25 -7.49 -19.12
N ALA A 160 -5.58 -8.79 -19.11
CA ALA A 160 -6.89 -9.28 -19.52
C ALA A 160 -8.00 -8.78 -18.58
N HIS A 161 -7.73 -8.78 -17.28
CA HIS A 161 -8.63 -8.24 -16.26
C HIS A 161 -8.89 -6.75 -16.48
N PHE A 162 -7.84 -5.97 -16.73
CA PHE A 162 -7.96 -4.55 -17.11
C PHE A 162 -8.77 -4.38 -18.39
N ALA A 163 -8.50 -5.19 -19.41
CA ALA A 163 -9.17 -5.10 -20.71
C ALA A 163 -10.69 -5.33 -20.59
N HIS A 164 -11.12 -6.23 -19.69
CA HIS A 164 -12.53 -6.46 -19.38
C HIS A 164 -13.18 -5.20 -18.78
N TRP A 165 -12.58 -4.62 -17.74
CA TRP A 165 -13.04 -3.35 -17.16
C TRP A 165 -13.07 -2.24 -18.21
N ARG A 166 -11.98 -2.06 -18.95
CA ARG A 166 -11.84 -1.03 -19.99
C ARG A 166 -12.92 -1.16 -21.06
N LYS A 167 -13.26 -2.37 -21.50
CA LYS A 167 -14.31 -2.60 -22.52
C LYS A 167 -15.67 -2.12 -22.01
N ARG A 168 -16.02 -2.45 -20.76
CA ARG A 168 -17.26 -2.00 -20.12
C ARG A 168 -17.28 -0.49 -19.95
N SER A 169 -16.24 0.07 -19.34
CA SER A 169 -16.13 1.50 -19.05
C SER A 169 -16.10 2.35 -20.32
N ALA A 170 -15.42 1.90 -21.38
CA ALA A 170 -15.37 2.62 -22.64
C ALA A 170 -16.74 2.71 -23.33
N ALA A 171 -17.59 1.70 -23.18
CA ALA A 171 -18.96 1.75 -23.69
C ALA A 171 -19.77 2.85 -22.97
N THR A 172 -19.71 2.88 -21.63
CA THR A 172 -20.36 3.91 -20.82
C THR A 172 -19.88 5.32 -21.16
N LEU A 173 -18.56 5.51 -21.25
CA LEU A 173 -17.97 6.82 -21.55
C LEU A 173 -18.32 7.32 -22.96
N LYS A 174 -18.49 6.43 -23.94
CA LYS A 174 -18.91 6.77 -25.30
C LYS A 174 -20.39 7.11 -25.42
N ALA A 175 -21.21 6.70 -24.46
CA ALA A 175 -22.64 6.96 -24.42
C ALA A 175 -23.01 8.21 -23.60
N LEU A 176 -22.02 9.03 -23.21
CA LEU A 176 -22.28 10.26 -22.46
C LEU A 176 -22.86 11.34 -23.37
N ASP A 177 -23.98 11.91 -22.92
CA ASP A 177 -24.67 13.01 -23.60
C ASP A 177 -24.51 14.35 -22.86
N ALA A 178 -24.87 15.43 -23.55
CA ALA A 178 -24.98 16.76 -22.93
C ALA A 178 -25.99 16.72 -21.77
N GLY A 179 -25.58 17.25 -20.61
CA GLY A 179 -26.37 17.17 -19.37
C GLY A 179 -25.90 16.10 -18.38
N CYS A 180 -24.91 15.27 -18.75
CA CYS A 180 -24.25 14.41 -17.76
C CYS A 180 -23.59 15.24 -16.65
N HIS A 181 -23.45 14.64 -15.47
CA HIS A 181 -22.73 15.21 -14.33
C HIS A 181 -21.30 14.64 -14.31
N PRO A 182 -20.28 15.35 -14.84
CA PRO A 182 -18.97 14.75 -15.07
C PRO A 182 -18.28 14.30 -13.78
N LYS A 183 -18.55 15.00 -12.66
CA LYS A 183 -18.01 14.64 -11.35
C LYS A 183 -18.51 13.27 -10.87
N ASP A 184 -19.79 12.99 -11.05
CA ASP A 184 -20.40 11.73 -10.62
C ASP A 184 -19.89 10.59 -11.50
N VAL A 185 -19.77 10.82 -12.82
CA VAL A 185 -19.19 9.85 -13.76
C VAL A 185 -17.74 9.52 -13.40
N ILE A 186 -16.92 10.52 -13.08
CA ILE A 186 -15.53 10.30 -12.67
C ILE A 186 -15.48 9.49 -11.37
N ALA A 187 -16.29 9.84 -10.38
CA ALA A 187 -16.34 9.11 -9.11
C ALA A 187 -16.75 7.65 -9.33
N GLU A 188 -17.84 7.40 -10.06
CA GLU A 188 -18.30 6.03 -10.35
C GLU A 188 -17.24 5.23 -11.10
N LEU A 189 -16.60 5.82 -12.11
CA LEU A 189 -15.56 5.16 -12.88
C LEU A 189 -14.34 4.79 -12.02
N SER A 190 -13.91 5.69 -11.14
CA SER A 190 -12.80 5.48 -10.21
C SER A 190 -13.12 4.39 -9.20
N GLU A 191 -14.26 4.45 -8.52
CA GLU A 191 -14.69 3.43 -7.55
C GLU A 191 -14.88 2.06 -8.21
N ASN A 192 -15.41 2.05 -9.44
CA ASN A 192 -15.58 0.82 -10.20
C ASN A 192 -14.24 0.16 -10.54
N LEU A 193 -13.21 0.95 -10.84
CA LEU A 193 -11.86 0.43 -11.08
C LEU A 193 -11.28 -0.19 -9.81
N LEU A 194 -11.37 0.50 -8.67
CA LEU A 194 -10.89 -0.02 -7.38
C LEU A 194 -11.61 -1.31 -6.99
N THR A 195 -12.94 -1.32 -7.13
CA THR A 195 -13.76 -2.51 -6.87
C THR A 195 -13.39 -3.66 -7.81
N HIS A 196 -13.14 -3.38 -9.08
CA HIS A 196 -12.75 -4.39 -10.07
C HIS A 196 -11.44 -5.08 -9.71
N TYR A 197 -10.49 -4.36 -9.09
CA TYR A 197 -9.21 -4.90 -8.64
C TYR A 197 -9.20 -5.46 -7.22
N THR A 198 -10.32 -5.37 -6.49
CA THR A 198 -10.41 -5.89 -5.13
C THR A 198 -10.16 -7.40 -5.12
N GLY A 199 -9.27 -7.85 -4.21
CA GLY A 199 -8.89 -9.25 -4.07
C GLY A 199 -7.92 -9.79 -5.13
N GLN A 200 -7.44 -8.95 -6.06
CA GLN A 200 -6.37 -9.35 -6.96
C GLN A 200 -5.02 -9.38 -6.22
N PRO A 201 -4.19 -10.41 -6.44
CA PRO A 201 -2.92 -10.52 -5.71
C PRO A 201 -1.95 -9.42 -6.14
N LEU A 202 -1.12 -8.97 -5.20
CA LEU A 202 -0.12 -7.91 -5.41
C LEU A 202 -0.68 -6.54 -5.84
N ILE A 203 -1.98 -6.32 -5.67
CA ILE A 203 -2.61 -5.03 -5.91
C ILE A 203 -3.07 -4.44 -4.59
N ASP A 204 -2.65 -3.20 -4.34
CA ASP A 204 -3.13 -2.37 -3.26
C ASP A 204 -3.75 -1.10 -3.88
N ALA A 205 -4.98 -0.79 -3.49
CA ALA A 205 -5.76 0.34 -4.00
C ALA A 205 -5.06 1.70 -3.80
N TYR A 206 -4.13 1.75 -2.84
CA TYR A 206 -3.45 2.94 -2.39
C TYR A 206 -1.93 2.82 -2.45
N ASP A 207 -1.35 1.77 -3.05
CA ASP A 207 0.11 1.60 -3.26
C ASP A 207 0.53 2.00 -4.69
N VAL A 208 1.81 2.34 -4.92
CA VAL A 208 2.37 2.60 -6.29
C VAL A 208 2.95 1.30 -6.85
#